data_AF-A0A7S4FES1-F1
#
_entry.id   AF-A0A7S4FES1-F1
#
_cell.length_a   1.000
_cell.length_b   1.000
_cell.length_c   1.000
_cell.angle_alpha   90.00
_cell.angle_beta   90.00
_cell.angle_gamma   90.00
#
_symmetry.space_group_name_H-M   'P 1'
#
loop_
_entity.id
_entity.type
_entity.pdbx_description
1 polymer ?
#
loop_
_entity_poly.entity_id
_entity_poly.type
_entity_poly.pdbx_seq_one_letter_code
_entity_poly.pdbx_strand_id
1 'polypeptide(L)'
;FPLGVSYILQNNGYPLTKGFDAVVYGNIPGGGMSRSASLTINLLMTMLDVNGLKLSEDFDAVTLSQKVENEYIGCPCGVLDQTMIYFAKANMGTHFNPQTKAVTYVPLGGTAGDKLRVVGLDTGTVRHGLEKSTYVVRRAECEQLVALVKEKGTADIQTLADVKTEDTYQ
;
A
#
# COMPACT_ATOMS: atom_id res chain seq x y z
N PHE A 1 3.75 -13.93 6.98
CA PHE A 1 3.94 -12.54 7.44
C PHE A 1 5.09 -12.36 8.43
N PRO A 2 5.10 -12.92 9.66
CA PRO A 2 6.17 -12.63 10.63
C PRO A 2 7.57 -13.04 10.16
N LEU A 3 7.71 -14.24 9.57
CA LEU A 3 8.98 -14.67 8.96
C LEU A 3 9.38 -13.79 7.77
N GLY A 4 8.41 -13.31 6.99
CA GLY A 4 8.66 -12.41 5.86
C GLY A 4 9.15 -11.04 6.32
N VAL A 5 8.55 -10.48 7.37
CA VAL A 5 9.03 -9.26 8.03
C VAL A 5 10.46 -9.45 8.52
N SER A 6 10.73 -10.56 9.22
CA SER A 6 12.08 -10.87 9.71
C SER A 6 13.10 -10.96 8.56
N TYR A 7 12.76 -11.69 7.50
CA TYR A 7 13.58 -11.84 6.30
C TYR A 7 13.88 -10.50 5.62
N ILE A 8 12.85 -9.67 5.39
CA ILE A 8 13.00 -8.38 4.72
C ILE A 8 13.82 -7.41 5.58
N LEU A 9 13.56 -7.33 6.89
CA LEU A 9 14.34 -6.46 7.78
C LEU A 9 15.83 -6.84 7.77
N GLN A 10 16.15 -8.12 7.97
CA GLN A 10 17.54 -8.58 7.98
C GLN A 10 18.25 -8.30 6.64
N ASN A 11 17.57 -8.57 5.51
CA ASN A 11 18.13 -8.32 4.17
C ASN A 11 18.24 -6.83 3.82
N ASN A 12 17.62 -5.93 4.58
CA ASN A 12 17.72 -4.48 4.40
C ASN A 12 18.54 -3.81 5.52
N GLY A 13 19.39 -4.56 6.21
CA GLY A 13 20.36 -4.01 7.17
C GLY A 13 19.83 -3.74 8.57
N TYR A 14 18.70 -4.35 8.95
CA TYR A 14 18.14 -4.28 10.30
C TYR A 14 18.45 -5.56 11.07
N PRO A 15 19.55 -5.62 11.86
CA PRO A 15 19.96 -6.82 12.55
C PRO A 15 19.00 -7.12 13.72
N LEU A 16 18.25 -8.20 13.59
CA LEU A 16 17.33 -8.65 14.64
C LEU A 16 18.10 -9.50 15.65
N THR A 17 18.05 -9.12 16.93
CA THR A 17 18.74 -9.79 18.03
C THR A 17 17.79 -10.48 19.01
N LYS A 18 16.50 -10.14 18.94
CA LYS A 18 15.45 -10.66 19.83
C LYS A 18 14.18 -10.98 19.03
N GLY A 19 13.48 -12.01 19.50
CA GLY A 19 12.09 -12.28 19.12
C GLY A 19 11.10 -11.69 20.12
N PHE A 20 9.82 -11.99 19.93
CA PHE A 20 8.74 -11.61 20.83
C PHE A 20 7.61 -12.64 20.78
N ASP A 21 6.90 -12.78 21.89
CA ASP A 21 5.62 -13.49 21.94
C ASP A 21 4.49 -12.48 21.72
N ALA A 22 3.49 -12.85 20.91
CA ALA A 22 2.41 -11.95 20.56
C ALA A 22 1.07 -12.68 20.45
N VAL A 23 0.00 -11.97 20.83
CA VAL A 23 -1.37 -12.35 20.48
C VAL A 23 -1.85 -11.38 19.41
N VAL A 24 -2.19 -11.91 18.24
CA VAL A 24 -2.72 -11.11 17.13
C VAL A 24 -4.24 -11.15 17.16
N TYR A 25 -4.85 -9.97 17.21
CA TYR A 25 -6.28 -9.79 17.11
C TYR A 25 -6.58 -8.74 16.04
N GLY A 26 -7.59 -9.00 15.21
CA GLY A 26 -8.03 -8.09 14.16
C GLY A 26 -9.54 -8.14 13.98
N ASN A 27 -10.15 -6.97 13.84
CA ASN A 27 -11.58 -6.80 13.57
C ASN A 27 -11.84 -6.22 12.16
N ILE A 28 -10.82 -6.23 11.30
CA ILE A 28 -10.94 -5.74 9.93
C ILE A 28 -11.75 -6.77 9.13
N PRO A 29 -12.88 -6.36 8.53
CA PRO A 29 -13.74 -7.28 7.78
C PRO A 29 -13.05 -7.80 6.50
N GLY A 30 -13.68 -8.78 5.86
CA GLY A 30 -13.26 -9.31 4.56
C GLY A 30 -13.39 -8.29 3.42
N GLY A 31 -13.36 -8.77 2.18
CA GLY A 31 -13.78 -7.95 1.03
C GLY A 31 -12.76 -6.98 0.43
N GLY A 32 -11.49 -6.99 0.87
CA GLY A 32 -10.43 -6.16 0.28
C GLY A 32 -10.01 -4.94 1.10
N MET A 33 -10.25 -4.96 2.42
CA MET A 33 -9.85 -3.90 3.35
C MET A 33 -8.39 -4.03 3.85
N SER A 34 -7.47 -4.43 2.97
CA SER A 34 -6.01 -4.38 3.22
C SER A 34 -5.51 -5.07 4.49
N ARG A 35 -6.11 -6.21 4.87
CA ARG A 35 -5.75 -6.99 6.07
C ARG A 35 -4.29 -7.45 6.07
N SER A 36 -3.74 -7.79 4.90
CA SER A 36 -2.33 -8.18 4.77
C SER A 36 -1.41 -7.03 5.13
N ALA A 37 -1.59 -5.87 4.50
CA ALA A 37 -0.81 -4.67 4.75
C ALA A 37 -0.90 -4.21 6.23
N SER A 38 -2.08 -4.29 6.85
CA SER A 38 -2.27 -3.97 8.27
C SER A 38 -1.42 -4.87 9.18
N LEU A 39 -1.49 -6.19 8.95
CA LEU A 39 -0.71 -7.16 9.70
C LEU A 39 0.79 -6.97 9.46
N THR A 40 1.21 -6.74 8.21
CA THR A 40 2.62 -6.56 7.87
C THR A 40 3.21 -5.32 8.55
N ILE A 41 2.54 -4.17 8.46
CA ILE A 41 3.01 -2.94 9.13
C ILE A 41 3.07 -3.14 10.64
N ASN A 42 2.03 -3.74 11.24
CA ASN A 42 2.02 -3.99 12.68
C ASN A 42 3.22 -4.85 13.11
N LEU A 43 3.44 -5.99 12.45
CA LEU A 43 4.57 -6.88 12.75
C LEU A 43 5.92 -6.21 12.50
N LEU A 44 6.04 -5.41 11.44
CA LEU A 44 7.27 -4.68 11.11
C LEU A 44 7.62 -3.65 12.20
N MET A 45 6.65 -2.84 12.60
CA MET A 45 6.85 -1.84 13.66
C MET A 45 7.13 -2.49 15.01
N THR A 46 6.43 -3.58 15.36
CA THR A 46 6.72 -4.34 16.58
C THR A 46 8.12 -4.93 16.56
N MET A 47 8.54 -5.54 15.45
CA MET A 47 9.88 -6.15 15.35
C MET A 47 10.99 -5.10 15.47
N LEU A 48 10.80 -3.91 14.90
CA LEU A 48 11.73 -2.79 15.06
C LEU A 48 11.79 -2.32 16.53
N ASP A 49 10.63 -2.13 17.16
CA ASP A 49 10.53 -1.63 18.54
C ASP A 49 11.20 -2.57 19.55
N VAL A 50 10.88 -3.87 19.51
CA VAL A 50 11.48 -4.86 20.44
C VAL A 50 12.99 -5.05 20.25
N ASN A 51 13.51 -4.70 19.07
CA ASN A 51 14.94 -4.71 18.77
C ASN A 51 15.61 -3.34 18.96
N GLY A 52 14.88 -2.30 19.35
CA GLY A 52 15.40 -0.94 19.52
C GLY A 52 15.90 -0.31 18.21
N LEU A 53 15.38 -0.76 17.07
CA LEU A 53 15.75 -0.28 15.74
C LEU A 53 14.80 0.84 15.31
N LYS A 54 15.33 1.79 14.52
CA LYS A 54 14.56 2.90 13.98
C LYS A 54 14.73 2.97 12.48
N LEU A 55 13.65 3.34 11.80
CA LEU A 55 13.69 3.69 10.39
C LEU A 55 14.29 5.10 10.25
N SER A 56 14.98 5.33 9.14
CA SER A 56 15.51 6.65 8.83
C SER A 56 14.40 7.57 8.32
N GLU A 57 13.53 7.03 7.47
CA GLU A 57 12.40 7.74 6.90
C GLU A 57 11.09 6.99 7.17
N ASP A 58 10.00 7.72 7.39
CA ASP A 58 8.66 7.14 7.58
C ASP A 58 8.24 6.25 6.39
N PHE A 59 8.61 6.65 5.18
CA PHE A 59 8.27 5.90 3.97
C PHE A 59 9.04 4.57 3.83
N ASP A 60 10.08 4.35 4.64
CA ASP A 60 10.76 3.05 4.70
C ASP A 60 9.82 1.97 5.26
N ALA A 61 8.93 2.32 6.20
CA ALA A 61 7.95 1.38 6.74
C ALA A 61 7.00 0.86 5.65
N VAL A 62 6.54 1.79 4.80
CA VAL A 62 5.69 1.50 3.64
C VAL A 62 6.44 0.59 2.65
N THR A 63 7.67 0.97 2.31
CA THR A 63 8.48 0.25 1.31
C THR A 63 8.85 -1.15 1.79
N LEU A 64 9.33 -1.29 3.02
CA LEU A 64 9.69 -2.59 3.59
C LEU A 64 8.46 -3.48 3.76
N SER A 65 7.33 -2.93 4.19
CA SER A 65 6.06 -3.67 4.26
C SER A 65 5.62 -4.18 2.88
N GLN A 66 5.69 -3.34 1.85
CA GLN A 66 5.39 -3.75 0.47
C GLN A 66 6.35 -4.85 -0.03
N LYS A 67 7.65 -4.77 0.32
CA LYS A 67 8.62 -5.81 -0.02
C LYS A 67 8.29 -7.16 0.62
N VAL A 68 7.74 -7.19 1.83
CA VAL A 68 7.27 -8.45 2.43
C VAL A 68 6.21 -9.12 1.55
N GLU A 69 5.25 -8.35 1.05
CA GLU A 69 4.19 -8.89 0.18
C GLU A 69 4.74 -9.30 -1.19
N ASN A 70 5.56 -8.47 -1.82
CA ASN A 70 6.09 -8.71 -3.17
C ASN A 70 7.17 -9.80 -3.21
N GLU A 71 8.18 -9.72 -2.35
CA GLU A 71 9.40 -10.54 -2.44
C GLU A 71 9.31 -11.83 -1.63
N TYR A 72 8.63 -11.80 -0.46
CA TYR A 72 8.56 -12.97 0.42
C TYR A 72 7.25 -13.75 0.24
N ILE A 73 6.11 -13.05 0.22
CA ILE A 73 4.81 -13.71 0.02
C ILE A 73 4.57 -14.03 -1.46
N GLY A 74 5.19 -13.28 -2.38
CA GLY A 74 5.01 -13.46 -3.82
C GLY A 74 3.67 -12.93 -4.33
N CYS A 75 3.12 -11.92 -3.65
CA CYS A 75 1.88 -11.25 -4.04
C CYS A 75 2.15 -9.83 -4.54
N PRO A 76 2.16 -9.62 -5.87
CA PRO A 76 2.38 -8.31 -6.47
C PRO A 76 1.33 -7.28 -6.03
N CYS A 77 1.79 -6.18 -5.44
CA CYS A 77 0.97 -5.05 -5.02
C CYS A 77 1.72 -3.72 -5.14
N GLY A 78 0.95 -2.62 -5.23
CA GLY A 78 1.46 -1.26 -5.07
C GLY A 78 1.68 -0.90 -3.60
N VAL A 79 2.01 0.36 -3.33
CA VAL A 79 2.25 0.88 -1.96
C VAL A 79 1.01 1.49 -1.31
N LEU A 80 -0.13 1.53 -2.01
CA LEU A 80 -1.31 2.30 -1.57
C LEU A 80 -1.79 1.86 -0.19
N ASP A 81 -2.00 0.57 -0.01
CA ASP A 81 -2.53 -0.01 1.22
C ASP A 81 -1.62 0.28 2.42
N GLN A 82 -0.31 0.08 2.24
CA GLN A 82 0.70 0.33 3.26
C GLN A 82 0.77 1.83 3.60
N THR A 83 0.73 2.71 2.60
CA THR A 83 0.72 4.16 2.80
C THR A 83 -0.53 4.62 3.57
N MET A 84 -1.71 4.15 3.18
CA MET A 84 -2.97 4.55 3.82
C MET A 84 -3.05 4.10 5.27
N ILE A 85 -2.47 2.94 5.60
CA ILE A 85 -2.42 2.43 6.97
C ILE A 85 -1.38 3.17 7.81
N TYR A 86 -0.15 3.32 7.30
CA TYR A 86 0.95 3.90 8.07
C TYR A 86 0.71 5.38 8.38
N PHE A 87 0.21 6.15 7.41
CA PHE A 87 0.03 7.59 7.54
C PHE A 87 -1.39 7.97 8.01
N ALA A 88 -2.24 7.04 8.42
CA ALA A 88 -3.59 7.38 8.86
C ALA A 88 -3.58 8.35 10.06
N LYS A 89 -4.47 9.35 10.03
CA LYS A 89 -4.71 10.26 11.16
C LYS A 89 -6.18 10.31 11.50
N ALA A 90 -6.49 10.37 12.79
CA ALA A 90 -7.85 10.50 13.27
C ALA A 90 -8.52 11.73 12.63
N ASN A 91 -9.76 11.56 12.15
CA ASN A 91 -10.59 12.60 11.51
C ASN A 91 -10.00 13.24 10.24
N MET A 92 -9.04 12.59 9.58
CA MET A 92 -8.38 13.09 8.38
C MET A 92 -8.43 12.04 7.26
N GLY A 93 -8.65 12.50 6.03
CA GLY A 93 -8.37 11.77 4.81
C GLY A 93 -6.91 11.94 4.44
N THR A 94 -6.27 10.85 4.05
CA THR A 94 -4.87 10.85 3.59
C THR A 94 -4.85 11.04 2.07
N HIS A 95 -4.25 12.13 1.61
CA HIS A 95 -3.99 12.37 0.20
C HIS A 95 -2.53 12.03 -0.10
N PHE A 96 -2.32 11.04 -0.97
CA PHE A 96 -1.00 10.52 -1.30
C PHE A 96 -0.68 10.78 -2.77
N ASN A 97 0.46 11.42 -3.02
CA ASN A 97 1.02 11.56 -4.36
C ASN A 97 2.08 10.46 -4.60
N PRO A 98 1.81 9.46 -5.45
CA PRO A 98 2.74 8.35 -5.68
C PRO A 98 4.03 8.74 -6.44
N GLN A 99 4.01 9.85 -7.20
CA GLN A 99 5.18 10.32 -7.96
C GLN A 99 6.24 10.92 -7.02
N THR A 100 5.82 11.77 -6.10
CA THR A 100 6.70 12.46 -5.15
C THR A 100 6.78 11.79 -3.79
N LYS A 101 5.94 10.77 -3.55
CA LYS A 101 5.67 10.14 -2.25
C LYS A 101 5.13 11.11 -1.19
N ALA A 102 4.70 12.31 -1.57
CA ALA A 102 4.19 13.30 -0.65
C ALA A 102 2.85 12.86 -0.04
N VAL A 103 2.69 13.08 1.27
CA VAL A 103 1.46 12.82 2.01
C VAL A 103 0.94 14.14 2.58
N THR A 104 -0.30 14.48 2.24
CA THR A 104 -1.03 15.61 2.83
C THR A 104 -2.34 15.13 3.45
N TYR A 105 -2.89 15.93 4.36
CA TYR A 105 -4.08 15.57 5.13
C TYR A 105 -5.23 16.52 4.81
N VAL A 106 -6.42 15.94 4.65
CA VAL A 106 -7.65 16.68 4.40
C VAL A 106 -8.64 16.37 5.54
N PRO A 107 -9.12 17.36 6.30
CA PRO A 107 -10.12 17.12 7.33
C PRO A 107 -11.37 16.43 6.77
N LEU A 108 -11.76 15.30 7.37
CA LEU A 108 -12.99 14.62 6.97
C LEU A 108 -14.20 15.41 7.46
N GLY A 109 -15.24 15.45 6.62
CA GLY A 109 -16.49 16.11 6.96
C GLY A 109 -16.56 17.59 6.56
N GLY A 110 -15.44 18.32 6.42
CA GLY A 110 -15.44 19.71 6.00
C GLY A 110 -16.51 20.55 6.72
N THR A 111 -17.42 21.20 5.97
CA THR A 111 -18.56 21.96 6.52
C THR A 111 -19.66 21.08 7.13
N ALA A 112 -19.75 19.81 6.71
CA ALA A 112 -20.69 18.84 7.29
C ALA A 112 -20.22 18.32 8.65
N GLY A 113 -18.93 18.45 9.00
CA GLY A 113 -18.33 17.99 10.25
C GLY A 113 -18.74 16.56 10.59
N ASP A 114 -19.23 16.36 11.81
CA ASP A 114 -19.67 15.07 12.35
C ASP A 114 -20.99 14.54 11.74
N LYS A 115 -21.51 15.16 10.68
CA LYS A 115 -22.68 14.64 9.94
C LYS A 115 -22.28 13.73 8.78
N LEU A 116 -21.02 13.79 8.33
CA LEU A 116 -20.53 12.90 7.27
C LEU A 116 -20.40 11.47 7.82
N ARG A 117 -20.92 10.48 7.08
CA ARG A 117 -20.72 9.05 7.37
C ARG A 117 -20.18 8.38 6.12
N VAL A 118 -19.12 7.59 6.28
CA VAL A 118 -18.61 6.68 5.25
C VAL A 118 -19.12 5.28 5.61
N VAL A 119 -19.88 4.67 4.70
CA VAL A 119 -20.45 3.34 4.91
C VAL A 119 -19.80 2.37 3.95
N GLY A 120 -19.06 1.41 4.49
CA GLY A 120 -18.54 0.28 3.73
C GLY A 120 -19.60 -0.83 3.65
N LEU A 121 -19.90 -1.30 2.44
CA LEU A 121 -20.83 -2.39 2.20
C LEU A 121 -20.03 -3.59 1.65
N ASP A 122 -19.89 -4.64 2.46
CA ASP A 122 -19.28 -5.88 1.99
C ASP A 122 -20.30 -6.65 1.14
N THR A 123 -19.91 -6.94 -0.10
CA THR A 123 -20.70 -7.76 -1.03
C THR A 123 -20.91 -9.20 -0.56
N GLY A 124 -20.15 -9.67 0.43
CA GLY A 124 -20.18 -11.06 0.90
C GLY A 124 -19.56 -12.06 -0.09
N THR A 125 -18.96 -11.58 -1.18
CA THR A 125 -18.36 -12.43 -2.21
C THR A 125 -17.10 -13.09 -1.67
N VAL A 126 -17.04 -14.42 -1.74
CA VAL A 126 -15.82 -15.18 -1.45
C VAL A 126 -14.81 -14.88 -2.55
N ARG A 127 -13.87 -13.99 -2.24
CA ARG A 127 -12.71 -13.77 -3.10
C ARG A 127 -11.72 -14.88 -2.83
N HIS A 128 -11.42 -15.68 -3.85
CA HIS A 128 -10.26 -16.56 -3.82
C HIS A 128 -9.02 -15.73 -3.48
N GLY A 129 -8.08 -16.30 -2.72
CA GLY A 129 -6.89 -15.60 -2.26
C GLY A 129 -6.07 -14.97 -3.39
N LEU A 130 -5.02 -14.25 -2.99
CA LEU A 130 -4.14 -13.47 -3.88
C LEU A 130 -3.53 -14.30 -5.04
N GLU A 131 -3.61 -15.62 -4.99
CA GLU A 131 -3.24 -16.60 -6.03
C GLU A 131 -3.99 -16.44 -7.37
N LYS A 132 -5.20 -15.84 -7.37
CA LYS A 132 -5.95 -15.51 -8.60
C LYS A 132 -6.02 -14.01 -8.88
N SER A 133 -5.06 -13.25 -8.37
CA SER A 133 -5.02 -11.80 -8.56
C SER A 133 -4.84 -11.45 -10.04
N THR A 134 -5.79 -10.71 -10.61
CA THR A 134 -5.65 -10.11 -11.95
C THR A 134 -4.75 -8.88 -11.93
N TYR A 135 -4.16 -8.52 -10.79
CA TYR A 135 -3.34 -7.31 -10.63
C TYR A 135 -2.18 -7.28 -11.62
N VAL A 136 -1.45 -8.40 -11.76
CA VAL A 136 -0.31 -8.49 -12.69
C VAL A 136 -0.76 -8.25 -14.13
N VAL A 137 -1.89 -8.85 -14.53
CA VAL A 137 -2.46 -8.67 -15.87
C VAL A 137 -2.85 -7.21 -16.10
N ARG A 138 -3.58 -6.61 -15.16
CA ARG A 138 -4.03 -5.20 -15.26
C ARG A 138 -2.85 -4.22 -15.29
N ARG A 139 -1.80 -4.50 -14.52
CA ARG A 139 -0.57 -3.71 -14.55
C ARG A 139 0.13 -3.81 -15.91
N ALA A 140 0.27 -5.02 -16.45
CA ALA A 140 0.88 -5.23 -17.76
C ALA A 140 0.09 -4.54 -18.88
N GLU A 141 -1.25 -4.57 -18.82
CA GLU A 141 -2.12 -3.84 -19.76
C GLU A 141 -1.87 -2.32 -19.70
N CYS A 142 -1.69 -1.75 -18.50
CA CYS A 142 -1.35 -0.34 -18.35
C CYS A 142 0.04 -0.01 -18.95
N GLU A 143 1.04 -0.85 -18.70
CA GLU A 143 2.40 -0.68 -19.25
C GLU A 143 2.40 -0.80 -20.78
N GLN A 144 1.61 -1.73 -21.33
CA GLN A 144 1.41 -1.88 -22.76
C GLN A 144 0.77 -0.64 -23.39
N LEU A 145 -0.25 -0.06 -22.75
CA LEU A 145 -0.89 1.16 -23.26
C LEU A 145 0.10 2.33 -23.32
N VAL A 146 0.93 2.51 -22.28
CA VAL A 146 1.99 3.54 -22.29
C VAL A 146 2.96 3.33 -23.45
N ALA A 147 3.37 2.09 -23.71
CA ALA A 147 4.27 1.77 -24.82
C ALA A 147 3.64 2.12 -26.19
N LEU A 148 2.36 1.80 -26.39
CA LEU A 148 1.64 2.10 -27.64
C LEU A 148 1.50 3.62 -27.88
N VAL A 149 1.23 4.40 -26.83
CA VAL A 149 1.15 5.87 -26.94
C VAL A 149 2.51 6.45 -27.33
N LYS A 150 3.60 5.98 -26.71
CA LYS A 150 4.97 6.38 -27.07
C LYS A 150 5.31 6.04 -28.53
N GLU A 151 4.94 4.84 -28.98
CA GLU A 151 5.20 4.38 -30.35
C GLU A 151 4.48 5.23 -31.40
N LYS A 152 3.22 5.60 -31.14
CA LYS A 152 2.44 6.46 -32.04
C LYS A 152 2.90 7.91 -32.06
N GLY A 153 3.70 8.34 -31.07
CA GLY A 153 4.15 9.72 -30.93
C GLY A 153 3.03 10.70 -30.60
N THR A 154 1.88 10.23 -30.11
CA THR A 154 0.74 11.08 -29.74
C THR A 154 0.98 11.87 -28.46
N ALA A 155 1.77 11.33 -27.52
CA ALA A 155 2.20 12.04 -26.34
C ALA A 155 3.50 11.48 -25.74
N ASP A 156 4.32 12.34 -25.14
CA ASP A 156 5.48 11.93 -24.33
C ASP A 156 5.04 11.71 -22.87
N ILE A 157 4.57 10.49 -22.58
CA ILE A 157 4.11 10.07 -21.25
C ILE A 157 5.03 9.00 -20.68
N GLN A 158 5.31 9.01 -19.37
CA GLN A 158 6.04 7.93 -18.69
C GLN A 158 5.09 6.95 -18.00
N THR A 159 3.94 7.44 -17.56
CA THR A 159 2.88 6.67 -16.91
C THR A 159 1.52 7.13 -17.43
N LEU A 160 0.47 6.34 -17.20
CA LEU A 160 -0.89 6.76 -17.55
C LEU A 160 -1.35 8.01 -16.79
N ALA A 161 -0.73 8.35 -15.64
CA ALA A 161 -1.06 9.56 -14.89
C ALA A 161 -0.57 10.85 -15.56
N ASP A 162 0.30 10.76 -16.57
CA ASP A 162 0.77 11.92 -17.34
C ASP A 162 -0.30 12.42 -18.33
N VAL A 163 -1.31 11.60 -18.62
CA VAL A 163 -2.48 11.96 -19.42
C VAL A 163 -3.39 12.86 -18.58
N LYS A 164 -3.34 14.17 -18.83
CA LYS A 164 -4.03 15.19 -18.00
C LYS A 164 -5.13 15.94 -18.74
N THR A 165 -5.11 15.95 -20.07
CA THR A 165 -6.04 16.73 -20.91
C THR A 165 -6.61 15.88 -22.02
N GLU A 166 -7.74 16.27 -22.59
CA GLU A 166 -8.33 15.58 -23.76
C GLU A 166 -7.34 15.48 -24.93
N ASP A 167 -6.48 16.48 -25.12
CA ASP A 167 -5.44 16.48 -26.16
C ASP A 167 -4.43 15.34 -26.03
N THR A 168 -4.26 14.79 -24.81
CA THR A 168 -3.37 13.64 -24.56
C THR A 168 -4.05 12.28 -24.81
N TYR A 169 -5.35 12.25 -25.16
CA TYR A 169 -6.10 11.02 -25.49
C TYR A 169 -6.21 10.71 -27.00
N GLN A 170 -5.90 11.66 -27.88
CA GLN A 170 -5.94 11.51 -29.34
C GLN A 170 -4.78 10.63 -29.84
#